data_AF-A0A7J6EK84-F1
#
_entry.id   AF-A0A7J6EK84-F1
#
_cell.length_a   1.000
_cell.length_b   1.000
_cell.length_c   1.000
_cell.angle_alpha   90.00
_cell.angle_beta   90.00
_cell.angle_gamma   90.00
#
_symmetry.space_group_name_H-M   'P 1'
#
loop_
_entity.id
_entity.type
_entity.pdbx_description
1 polymer ?
#
loop_
_entity_poly.entity_id
_entity_poly.type
_entity_poly.pdbx_seq_one_letter_code
_entity_poly.pdbx_strand_id
1 'polypeptide(L)'
;MGSGSPCGACKFLRRKCIRGCIFAPYFCHEQGASHFAAIHKVFGASNVSKLLTHLPVNDRPGAAVTISYEAQARLKDPIYGCVSHIFALQQQVKNI
;
A
#
# COMPACT_ATOMS: atom_id res chain seq x y z
N MET A 1 18.86 7.50 -1.53
CA MET A 1 19.31 8.66 -2.32
C MET A 1 18.30 8.90 -3.42
N GLY A 2 17.67 10.07 -3.45
CA GLY A 2 16.61 10.38 -4.41
C GLY A 2 17.22 10.74 -5.76
N SER A 3 17.07 9.86 -6.75
CA SER A 3 17.13 10.28 -8.15
C SER A 3 16.01 11.29 -8.40
N GLY A 4 16.18 12.22 -9.32
CA GLY A 4 15.27 13.36 -9.54
C GLY A 4 13.81 13.02 -9.92
N SER A 5 13.41 11.74 -9.88
CA SER A 5 12.04 11.30 -10.16
C SER A 5 11.18 11.26 -8.88
N PRO A 6 9.88 11.63 -8.98
CA PRO A 6 8.96 11.51 -7.86
C PRO A 6 8.68 10.04 -7.53
N CYS A 7 8.49 9.71 -6.25
CA CYS A 7 8.03 8.37 -5.86
C CYS A 7 6.64 8.07 -6.44
N GLY A 8 6.26 6.80 -6.51
CA GLY A 8 4.99 6.32 -7.05
C GLY A 8 3.76 7.02 -6.46
N ALA A 9 3.77 7.28 -5.14
CA ALA A 9 2.72 8.05 -4.48
C ALA A 9 2.63 9.50 -4.98
N CYS A 10 3.76 10.20 -5.02
CA CYS A 10 3.81 11.59 -5.48
C CYS A 10 3.52 11.71 -6.99
N LYS A 11 3.96 10.72 -7.79
CA LYS A 11 3.64 10.60 -9.21
C LYS A 11 2.13 10.44 -9.40
N PHE A 12 1.49 9.53 -8.65
CA PHE A 12 0.03 9.33 -8.69
C PHE A 12 -0.73 10.59 -8.26
N LEU A 13 -0.33 11.22 -7.15
CA LEU A 13 -0.94 12.43 -6.61
C LEU A 13 -0.61 13.71 -7.41
N ARG A 14 0.22 13.62 -8.46
CA ARG A 14 0.68 14.75 -9.28
C ARG A 14 1.25 15.91 -8.44
N ARG A 15 2.04 15.59 -7.41
CA ARG A 15 2.68 16.58 -6.53
C ARG A 15 4.20 16.42 -6.48
N LYS A 16 4.91 17.48 -6.10
CA LYS A 16 6.36 17.45 -5.91
C LYS A 16 6.74 16.47 -4.81
N CYS A 17 7.69 15.58 -5.09
CA CYS A 17 8.28 14.71 -4.08
C CYS A 17 9.43 15.43 -3.38
N ILE A 18 9.27 15.72 -2.08
CA ILE A 18 10.26 16.46 -1.29
C ILE A 18 11.10 15.53 -0.41
N ARG A 19 12.25 16.03 0.08
CA ARG A 19 13.03 15.33 1.13
C ARG A 19 12.15 15.10 2.35
N GLY A 20 12.19 13.89 2.90
CA GLY A 20 11.31 13.49 4.01
C GLY A 20 9.92 12.98 3.59
N CYS A 21 9.64 12.81 2.30
CA CYS A 21 8.38 12.19 1.86
C CYS A 21 8.19 10.80 2.49
N ILE A 22 7.15 10.63 3.32
CA ILE A 22 6.84 9.38 4.02
C ILE A 22 6.62 8.20 3.08
N PHE A 23 6.17 8.44 1.85
CA PHE A 23 5.91 7.39 0.87
C PHE A 23 7.13 7.01 0.05
N ALA A 24 8.14 7.88 -0.05
CA ALA A 24 9.26 7.66 -0.96
C ALA A 24 10.07 6.38 -0.68
N PRO A 25 10.32 5.98 0.58
CA PRO A 25 11.02 4.73 0.87
C PRO A 25 10.29 3.47 0.44
N TYR A 26 8.96 3.53 0.28
CA TYR A 26 8.12 2.33 0.10
C TYR A 26 7.53 2.22 -1.31
N PHE A 27 7.45 3.33 -2.04
CA PHE A 27 6.86 3.40 -3.39
C PHE A 27 7.87 3.90 -4.43
N CYS A 28 9.10 3.36 -4.44
CA CYS A 28 10.19 3.81 -5.32
C CYS A 28 10.33 3.03 -6.65
N HIS A 29 9.56 1.94 -6.84
CA HIS A 29 9.64 1.10 -8.03
C HIS A 29 8.64 1.50 -9.14
N GLU A 30 8.84 0.96 -10.34
CA GLU A 30 8.02 1.25 -11.54
C GLU A 30 6.52 1.01 -11.29
N GLN A 31 6.18 -0.03 -10.53
CA GLN A 31 4.81 -0.37 -10.16
C GLN A 31 4.25 0.47 -9.00
N GLY A 32 5.07 1.31 -8.36
CA GLY A 32 4.73 2.05 -7.16
C GLY A 32 3.52 2.98 -7.32
N ALA A 33 3.32 3.57 -8.51
CA ALA A 33 2.15 4.40 -8.79
C ALA A 33 0.85 3.58 -8.86
N SER A 34 0.91 2.38 -9.46
CA SER A 34 -0.25 1.48 -9.56
C SER A 34 -0.65 0.93 -8.19
N HIS A 35 0.32 0.53 -7.37
CA HIS A 35 0.08 0.09 -5.99
C HIS A 35 -0.51 1.22 -5.15
N PHE A 36 0.02 2.44 -5.29
CA PHE A 36 -0.50 3.58 -4.56
C PHE A 36 -1.92 3.97 -4.99
N ALA A 37 -2.30 3.76 -6.25
CA ALA A 37 -3.67 4.01 -6.72
C ALA A 37 -4.70 3.16 -5.96
N ALA A 38 -4.40 1.87 -5.74
CA ALA A 38 -5.26 0.99 -4.95
C ALA A 38 -5.38 1.49 -3.51
N ILE A 39 -4.24 1.81 -2.89
CA ILE A 39 -4.19 2.33 -1.52
C ILE A 39 -5.01 3.62 -1.39
N HIS A 40 -4.84 4.54 -2.33
CA HIS A 40 -5.56 5.81 -2.33
C HIS A 40 -7.07 5.59 -2.43
N LYS A 41 -7.51 4.66 -3.30
CA LYS A 41 -8.93 4.37 -3.49
C LYS A 41 -9.57 3.71 -2.26
N VAL A 42 -8.85 2.82 -1.57
CA VAL A 42 -9.41 2.03 -0.45
C VAL A 42 -9.26 2.73 0.89
N PHE A 43 -8.07 3.27 1.17
CA PHE A 43 -7.73 3.84 2.48
C PHE A 43 -7.58 5.35 2.46
N GLY A 44 -7.22 5.93 1.32
CA GLY A 44 -6.88 7.34 1.19
C GLY A 44 -5.45 7.66 1.62
N ALA A 45 -4.79 8.58 0.92
CA ALA A 45 -3.39 8.92 1.18
C ALA A 45 -3.16 9.47 2.60
N SER A 46 -4.08 10.30 3.11
CA SER A 46 -3.95 10.90 4.45
C SER A 46 -3.99 9.87 5.56
N ASN A 47 -4.86 8.86 5.47
CA ASN A 47 -4.97 7.82 6.49
C ASN A 47 -3.72 6.94 6.51
N VAL A 48 -3.21 6.56 5.33
CA VAL A 48 -1.96 5.78 5.26
C VAL A 48 -0.77 6.60 5.71
N SER A 49 -0.70 7.89 5.40
CA SER A 49 0.34 8.77 5.93
C SER A 49 0.33 8.81 7.46
N LYS A 50 -0.86 8.96 8.08
CA LYS A 50 -1.02 8.96 9.54
C LYS A 50 -0.60 7.63 10.15
N LEU A 51 -1.08 6.52 9.58
CA LEU A 51 -0.76 5.17 10.02
C LEU A 51 0.75 4.91 10.00
N LEU A 52 1.41 5.16 8.85
CA LEU A 52 2.86 4.96 8.73
C LEU A 52 3.65 5.87 9.67
N THR A 53 3.16 7.07 9.96
CA THR A 53 3.84 7.99 10.90
C THR A 53 3.81 7.47 12.34
N HIS A 54 2.72 6.82 12.75
CA HIS A 54 2.58 6.28 14.11
C HIS A 54 3.30 4.94 14.33
N LEU A 55 3.72 4.26 13.26
CA LEU A 55 4.47 3.01 13.38
C LEU A 55 5.97 3.26 13.62
N PRO A 56 6.65 2.39 14.39
CA PRO A 56 8.10 2.33 14.43
C PRO A 56 8.68 2.21 13.02
N VAL A 57 9.82 2.85 12.76
CA VAL A 57 10.41 2.92 11.41
C VAL A 57 10.65 1.53 10.81
N ASN A 58 11.03 0.55 11.65
CA ASN A 58 11.30 -0.82 11.23
C ASN A 58 10.04 -1.58 10.76
N ASP A 59 8.85 -1.19 11.21
CA ASP A 59 7.59 -1.85 10.88
C ASP A 59 6.94 -1.27 9.62
N ARG A 60 7.28 -0.02 9.27
CA ARG A 60 6.69 0.70 8.14
C ARG A 60 6.84 -0.01 6.78
N PRO A 61 7.98 -0.64 6.44
CA PRO A 61 8.09 -1.40 5.19
C PRO A 61 7.07 -2.55 5.12
N GLY A 62 6.93 -3.32 6.21
CA GLY A 62 5.95 -4.40 6.31
C GLY A 62 4.52 -3.88 6.19
N ALA A 63 4.21 -2.81 6.91
CA ALA A 63 2.90 -2.16 6.83
C ALA A 63 2.58 -1.65 5.41
N ALA A 64 3.53 -1.02 4.71
CA ALA A 64 3.31 -0.53 3.35
C ALA A 64 3.01 -1.67 2.36
N VAL A 65 3.67 -2.83 2.52
CA VAL A 65 3.39 -4.04 1.72
C VAL A 65 1.99 -4.57 2.04
N THR A 66 1.66 -4.74 3.32
CA THR A 66 0.35 -5.25 3.76
C THR A 66 -0.80 -4.37 3.28
N ILE A 67 -0.72 -3.05 3.48
CA ILE A 67 -1.75 -2.10 3.05
C ILE A 67 -1.92 -2.13 1.53
N SER A 68 -0.81 -2.29 0.78
CA SER A 68 -0.87 -2.44 -0.68
C SER A 68 -1.63 -3.71 -1.08
N TYR A 69 -1.33 -4.84 -0.44
CA TYR A 69 -2.02 -6.11 -0.66
C TYR A 69 -3.51 -6.02 -0.33
N GLU A 70 -3.86 -5.50 0.85
CA GLU A 70 -5.25 -5.37 1.29
C GLU A 70 -6.06 -4.47 0.35
N ALA A 71 -5.46 -3.36 -0.08
CA ALA A 71 -6.10 -2.45 -1.03
C ALA A 71 -6.36 -3.14 -2.38
N GLN A 72 -5.38 -3.87 -2.90
CA GLN A 72 -5.55 -4.62 -4.16
C GLN A 72 -6.61 -5.71 -4.03
N ALA A 73 -6.61 -6.44 -2.92
CA ALA A 73 -7.62 -7.47 -2.66
C ALA A 73 -9.03 -6.85 -2.61
N ARG A 74 -9.19 -5.69 -1.95
CA ARG A 74 -10.46 -4.95 -1.90
C ARG A 74 -10.90 -4.44 -3.28
N LEU A 75 -9.98 -4.09 -4.17
CA LEU A 75 -10.35 -3.72 -5.55
C LEU A 75 -10.84 -4.92 -6.37
N LYS A 76 -10.27 -6.10 -6.15
CA LYS A 76 -10.69 -7.35 -6.83
C LYS A 76 -12.00 -7.89 -6.28
N ASP A 77 -12.16 -7.84 -4.96
CA ASP A 77 -13.35 -8.26 -4.23
C ASP A 77 -13.83 -7.09 -3.35
N PRO A 78 -14.77 -6.26 -3.86
CA PRO A 78 -15.27 -5.10 -3.12
C PRO A 78 -15.98 -5.47 -1.81
N ILE A 79 -16.55 -6.68 -1.73
CA ILE A 79 -17.36 -7.12 -0.60
C ILE A 79 -16.47 -7.63 0.53
N TYR A 80 -15.59 -8.59 0.23
CA TYR A 80 -14.79 -9.28 1.26
C TYR A 80 -13.31 -8.91 1.23
N GLY A 81 -12.78 -8.39 0.12
CA GLY A 81 -11.37 -8.04 -0.01
C GLY A 81 -10.45 -9.22 0.31
N CYS A 82 -9.43 -9.02 1.14
CA CYS A 82 -8.52 -10.10 1.54
C CYS A 82 -9.18 -11.17 2.42
N VAL A 83 -10.38 -10.93 2.96
CA VAL A 83 -11.07 -11.91 3.80
C VAL A 83 -11.54 -13.12 2.99
N SER A 84 -11.89 -12.95 1.70
CA SER A 84 -12.23 -14.10 0.84
C SER A 84 -11.03 -15.03 0.62
N HIS A 85 -9.80 -14.49 0.57
CA HIS A 85 -8.59 -15.31 0.53
C HIS A 85 -8.40 -16.10 1.83
N ILE A 86 -8.66 -15.48 2.99
CA ILE A 86 -8.59 -16.16 4.29
C ILE A 86 -9.58 -17.32 4.33
N PHE A 87 -10.84 -17.10 3.94
CA PHE A 87 -11.85 -18.16 3.90
C PHE A 87 -11.47 -19.28 2.94
N ALA A 88 -10.96 -18.96 1.75
CA ALA A 88 -10.51 -19.95 0.79
C ALA A 88 -9.38 -20.83 1.36
N LEU A 89 -8.38 -20.21 1.98
CA LEU A 89 -7.27 -20.93 2.62
C LEU A 89 -7.75 -21.80 3.80
N GLN A 90 -8.67 -21.30 4.62
CA GLN A 90 -9.26 -22.08 5.71
C GLN A 90 -10.02 -23.30 5.19
N GLN A 91 -10.76 -23.18 4.08
CA GLN A 91 -11.45 -24.31 3.49
C GLN A 91 -10.48 -25.33 2.90
N GLN A 92 -9.39 -24.88 2.28
CA GLN A 92 -8.34 -25.77 1.78
C GLN A 92 -7.72 -26.58 2.92
N VAL A 93 -7.35 -25.94 4.04
CA VAL A 93 -6.78 -26.62 5.21
C VAL A 93 -7.76 -27.64 5.82
N LYS A 94 -9.07 -27.33 5.86
CA LYS A 94 -10.08 -28.28 6.36
C LYS A 94 -10.28 -29.50 5.45
N ASN A 95 -9.93 -29.37 4.17
CA ASN A 95 -10.09 -30.41 3.17
C ASN A 95 -8.80 -31.23 2.95
N ILE A 96 -7.75 -30.96 3.74
CA ILE A 96 -6.51 -31.75 3.86
C ILE A 96 -6.68 -32.74 5.02
#